data_AF-A0A9D7VNT4-F1
#
_entry.id   AF-A0A9D7VNT4-F1
#
_cell.length_a   1.000
_cell.length_b   1.000
_cell.length_c   1.000
_cell.angle_alpha   90.00
_cell.angle_beta   90.00
_cell.angle_gamma   90.00
#
_symmetry.space_group_name_H-M   'P 1'
#
loop_
_entity.id
_entity.type
_entity.pdbx_description
1 polymer ?
#
loop_
_entity_poly.entity_id
_entity_poly.type
_entity_poly.pdbx_seq_one_letter_code
_entity_poly.pdbx_strand_id
1 'polypeptide(L)'
;MEQALAVKTFLLTGNRDWLAEADKHRLMIKTEFANIGTMVASDLPSEQARLADVQSAWTAWNDGIAAKQIEFMRKPETVDLARAIEVTRGSTELLEAVRNRSEAFSSAIAGHRTASVELQNSALSLVWMIAVASAALITTVAVLLGFLNHALVSRPLTQLCDITQKLAQGDTDQSVDFGKRSDEIGSMGLALDVFRDNLIRTRQLEADTSQHRLDAERQKREEMEQVASDFEATVMTISDEIIAMLDQLNGSSTSLSDIANQTNEQAVSVSAAAEQATTNVNTVASATEELSASIRAITEQVRTSSEIASKAEVEVGRSSEAVGTVSGLRKLVRLCP
;
A
#
# COMPACT_ATOMS: atom_id res chain seq x y z
N MET A 1 48.87 -18.49 -89.03
CA MET A 1 48.77 -17.83 -90.36
C MET A 1 49.98 -16.93 -90.65
N GLU A 2 50.49 -16.17 -89.68
CA GLU A 2 51.66 -15.28 -89.87
C GLU A 2 52.92 -16.00 -90.37
N GLN A 3 53.21 -17.19 -89.85
CA GLN A 3 54.31 -18.03 -90.35
C GLN A 3 54.20 -18.30 -91.87
N ALA A 4 53.00 -18.66 -92.35
CA ALA A 4 52.76 -18.96 -93.76
C ALA A 4 52.93 -17.72 -94.63
N LEU A 5 52.50 -16.55 -94.14
CA LEU A 5 52.69 -15.28 -94.81
C LEU A 5 54.19 -14.93 -94.93
N ALA A 6 54.98 -15.16 -93.89
CA ALA A 6 56.42 -14.93 -93.90
C ALA A 6 57.13 -15.84 -94.91
N VAL A 7 56.79 -17.14 -94.95
CA VAL A 7 57.31 -18.10 -95.95
C VAL A 7 56.95 -17.67 -97.36
N LYS A 8 55.69 -17.30 -97.61
CA LYS A 8 55.24 -16.83 -98.92
C LYS A 8 55.96 -15.55 -99.37
N THR A 9 56.15 -14.61 -98.45
CA THR A 9 56.86 -13.35 -98.75
C THR A 9 58.35 -13.60 -99.03
N PHE A 10 58.97 -14.55 -98.33
CA PHE A 10 60.31 -15.03 -98.64
C PHE A 10 60.40 -15.63 -100.05
N LEU A 11 59.43 -16.46 -100.46
CA LEU A 11 59.40 -17.05 -101.81
C LEU A 11 59.30 -16.00 -102.93
N LEU A 12 58.52 -14.94 -102.69
CA LEU A 12 58.32 -13.86 -103.66
C LEU A 12 59.53 -12.93 -103.75
N THR A 13 60.11 -12.55 -102.61
CA THR A 13 61.14 -11.50 -102.54
C THR A 13 62.58 -12.03 -102.52
N GLY A 14 62.78 -13.27 -102.08
CA GLY A 14 64.11 -13.83 -101.79
C GLY A 14 64.81 -13.18 -100.58
N ASN A 15 64.18 -12.24 -99.88
CA ASN A 15 64.79 -11.54 -98.74
C ASN A 15 64.84 -12.46 -97.50
N ARG A 16 66.07 -12.73 -97.03
CA ARG A 16 66.36 -13.59 -95.87
C ARG A 16 65.79 -13.07 -94.54
N ASP A 17 65.43 -11.80 -94.43
CA ASP A 17 64.76 -11.27 -93.23
C ASP A 17 63.42 -11.98 -92.99
N TRP A 18 62.68 -12.28 -94.07
CA TRP A 18 61.41 -13.02 -93.99
C TRP A 18 61.60 -14.49 -93.60
N LEU A 19 62.76 -15.08 -93.89
CA LEU A 19 63.10 -16.41 -93.40
C LEU A 19 63.31 -16.40 -91.89
N ALA A 20 63.98 -15.38 -91.35
CA ALA A 20 64.14 -15.21 -89.91
C ALA A 20 62.78 -15.02 -89.20
N GLU A 21 61.86 -14.25 -89.78
CA GLU A 21 60.51 -14.08 -89.23
C GLU A 21 59.68 -15.37 -89.30
N ALA A 22 59.79 -16.13 -90.40
CA ALA A 22 59.15 -17.44 -90.52
C ALA A 22 59.64 -18.43 -89.45
N ASP A 23 60.96 -18.47 -89.20
CA ASP A 23 61.54 -19.32 -88.16
C ASP A 23 61.12 -18.90 -86.75
N LYS A 24 61.04 -17.60 -86.50
CA LYS A 24 60.52 -17.05 -85.23
C LYS A 24 59.08 -17.51 -84.97
N HIS A 25 58.18 -17.36 -85.95
CA HIS A 25 56.80 -17.84 -85.80
C HIS A 25 56.73 -19.37 -85.66
N ARG A 26 57.58 -20.14 -86.35
CA ARG A 26 57.67 -21.59 -86.20
C ARG A 26 57.99 -22.00 -84.77
N LEU A 27 58.98 -21.35 -84.16
CA LEU A 27 59.39 -21.61 -82.78
C LEU A 27 58.29 -21.19 -81.79
N MET A 28 57.68 -20.02 -82.00
CA MET A 28 56.56 -19.56 -81.17
C MET A 28 55.41 -20.56 -81.19
N ILE A 29 54.97 -21.01 -82.38
CA ILE A 29 53.88 -21.98 -82.53
C ILE A 29 54.23 -23.30 -81.82
N LYS A 30 55.47 -23.78 -81.94
CA LYS A 30 55.92 -25.00 -81.24
C LYS A 30 55.85 -24.85 -79.71
N THR A 31 56.26 -23.71 -79.18
CA THR A 31 56.17 -23.39 -77.75
C THR A 31 54.72 -23.30 -77.30
N GLU A 32 53.85 -22.63 -78.07
CA GLU A 32 52.43 -22.53 -77.75
C GLU A 32 51.72 -23.89 -77.75
N PHE A 33 52.04 -24.79 -78.69
CA PHE A 33 51.51 -26.16 -78.63
C PHE A 33 51.91 -26.89 -77.35
N ALA A 34 53.14 -26.71 -76.86
CA ALA A 34 53.58 -27.31 -75.60
C ALA A 34 52.84 -26.69 -74.40
N ASN A 35 52.70 -25.36 -74.35
CA ASN A 35 51.99 -24.65 -73.27
C ASN A 35 50.50 -24.98 -73.24
N ILE A 36 49.83 -24.93 -74.39
CA ILE A 36 48.41 -25.29 -74.49
C ILE A 36 48.25 -26.79 -74.20
N GLY A 37 49.21 -27.63 -74.61
CA GLY A 37 49.21 -29.06 -74.34
C GLY A 37 49.20 -29.41 -72.85
N THR A 38 50.02 -28.72 -72.04
CA THR A 38 50.02 -28.94 -70.58
C THR A 38 48.71 -28.50 -69.93
N MET A 39 48.16 -27.36 -70.35
CA MET A 39 46.86 -26.87 -69.86
C MET A 39 45.71 -27.81 -70.22
N VAL A 40 45.63 -28.24 -71.48
CA VAL A 40 44.58 -29.16 -71.95
C VAL A 40 44.70 -30.52 -71.26
N ALA A 41 45.91 -31.03 -71.04
CA ALA A 41 46.10 -32.30 -70.33
C ALA A 41 45.64 -32.25 -68.87
N SER A 42 45.80 -31.09 -68.21
CA SER A 42 45.35 -30.87 -66.82
C SER A 42 43.83 -30.68 -66.75
N ASP A 43 43.30 -29.76 -67.56
CA ASP A 43 41.97 -29.19 -67.31
C ASP A 43 40.90 -29.82 -68.22
N LEU A 44 41.29 -30.28 -69.41
CA LEU A 44 40.38 -30.70 -70.49
C LEU A 44 40.91 -31.94 -71.24
N PRO A 45 41.14 -33.08 -70.56
CA PRO A 45 41.79 -34.25 -71.15
C PRO A 45 41.05 -34.81 -72.38
N SER A 46 39.74 -34.60 -72.48
CA SER A 46 38.94 -34.98 -73.65
C SER A 46 39.28 -34.22 -74.93
N GLU A 47 39.87 -33.02 -74.82
CA GLU A 47 40.23 -32.17 -75.97
C GLU A 47 41.68 -32.37 -76.43
N GLN A 48 42.46 -33.22 -75.74
CA GLN A 48 43.86 -33.48 -76.07
C GLN A 48 44.03 -34.03 -77.50
N ALA A 49 43.11 -34.88 -77.95
CA ALA A 49 43.10 -35.41 -79.30
C ALA A 49 42.91 -34.31 -80.36
N ARG A 50 42.01 -33.35 -80.11
CA ARG A 50 41.76 -32.23 -81.04
C ARG A 50 42.97 -31.29 -81.12
N LEU A 51 43.63 -31.03 -80.00
CA LEU A 51 44.88 -30.25 -80.00
C LEU A 51 45.97 -30.98 -80.79
N ALA A 52 46.10 -32.29 -80.60
CA ALA A 52 47.05 -33.12 -81.36
C ALA A 52 46.74 -33.09 -82.87
N ASP A 53 45.47 -33.05 -83.26
CA ASP A 53 45.07 -32.92 -84.66
C ASP A 53 45.50 -31.57 -85.27
N VAL A 54 45.37 -30.47 -84.52
CA VAL A 54 45.85 -29.14 -84.95
C VAL A 54 47.38 -29.15 -85.10
N GLN A 55 48.08 -29.70 -84.10
CA GLN A 55 49.54 -29.81 -84.13
C GLN A 55 50.02 -30.68 -85.30
N SER A 56 49.34 -31.80 -85.55
CA SER A 56 49.63 -32.70 -86.67
C SER A 56 49.45 -32.01 -88.02
N ALA A 57 48.33 -31.30 -88.22
CA ALA A 57 48.09 -30.54 -89.46
C ALA A 57 49.14 -29.45 -89.67
N TRP A 58 49.53 -28.74 -88.61
CA TRP A 58 50.56 -27.71 -88.69
C TRP A 58 51.92 -28.31 -89.03
N THR A 59 52.28 -29.43 -88.39
CA THR A 59 53.54 -30.14 -88.65
C THR A 59 53.59 -30.65 -90.08
N ALA A 60 52.48 -31.19 -90.61
CA ALA A 60 52.38 -31.64 -91.99
C ALA A 60 52.61 -30.49 -93.00
N TRP A 61 52.06 -29.30 -92.74
CA TRP A 61 52.35 -28.12 -93.57
C TRP A 61 53.80 -27.64 -93.41
N ASN A 62 54.27 -27.51 -92.17
CA ASN A 62 55.59 -26.97 -91.84
C ASN A 62 56.72 -27.83 -92.43
N ASP A 63 56.70 -29.13 -92.15
CA ASP A 63 57.77 -30.05 -92.55
C ASP A 63 57.58 -30.56 -93.99
N GLY A 64 56.32 -30.71 -94.42
CA GLY A 64 55.99 -31.24 -95.74
C GLY A 64 56.12 -30.24 -96.88
N ILE A 65 55.82 -28.95 -96.62
CA ILE A 65 55.79 -27.88 -97.62
C ILE A 65 56.79 -26.78 -97.29
N ALA A 66 56.64 -26.10 -96.15
CA ALA A 66 57.41 -24.89 -95.86
C ALA A 66 58.93 -25.18 -95.77
N ALA A 67 59.33 -26.27 -95.12
CA ALA A 67 60.74 -26.66 -95.02
C ALA A 67 61.37 -26.95 -96.40
N LYS A 68 60.64 -27.65 -97.28
CA LYS A 68 61.11 -27.96 -98.65
C LYS A 68 61.19 -26.70 -99.51
N GLN A 69 60.21 -25.82 -99.42
CA GLN A 69 60.21 -24.52 -100.08
C GLN A 69 61.42 -23.67 -99.66
N ILE A 70 61.71 -23.62 -98.35
CA ILE A 70 62.88 -22.92 -97.81
C ILE A 70 64.18 -23.55 -98.32
N GLU A 71 64.27 -24.88 -98.36
CA GLU A 71 65.45 -25.59 -98.86
C GLU A 71 65.71 -25.30 -100.35
N PHE A 72 64.68 -25.38 -101.19
CA PHE A 72 64.80 -25.11 -102.62
C PHE A 72 65.10 -23.65 -102.95
N MET A 73 64.73 -22.70 -102.08
CA MET A 73 65.15 -21.30 -102.22
C MET A 73 66.65 -21.05 -101.93
N ARG A 74 67.36 -22.00 -101.29
CA ARG A 74 68.80 -21.85 -100.99
C ARG A 74 69.69 -22.09 -102.21
N LYS A 75 69.19 -22.81 -103.22
CA LYS A 75 69.94 -23.15 -104.44
C LYS A 75 69.34 -22.41 -105.64
N PRO A 76 70.13 -21.64 -106.41
CA PRO A 76 69.63 -20.86 -107.55
C PRO A 76 68.82 -21.70 -108.54
N GLU A 77 69.24 -22.94 -108.80
CA GLU A 77 68.63 -23.86 -109.76
C GLU A 77 67.26 -24.43 -109.34
N THR A 78 66.86 -24.29 -108.06
CA THR A 78 65.59 -24.83 -107.54
C THR A 78 64.60 -23.75 -107.08
N VAL A 79 64.89 -22.46 -107.29
CA VAL A 79 64.01 -21.35 -106.88
C VAL A 79 62.64 -21.43 -107.53
N ASP A 80 62.58 -21.73 -108.83
CA ASP A 80 61.29 -21.84 -109.54
C ASP A 80 60.48 -23.07 -109.08
N LEU A 81 61.16 -24.15 -108.68
CA LEU A 81 60.52 -25.32 -108.08
C LEU A 81 59.91 -24.99 -106.71
N ALA A 82 60.61 -24.19 -105.88
CA ALA A 82 60.08 -23.71 -104.60
C ALA A 82 58.79 -22.90 -104.77
N ARG A 83 58.78 -21.99 -105.76
CA ARG A 83 57.61 -21.16 -106.10
C ARG A 83 56.46 -21.99 -106.69
N ALA A 84 56.76 -23.01 -107.51
CA ALA A 84 55.75 -23.90 -108.07
C ALA A 84 55.01 -24.71 -106.98
N ILE A 85 55.69 -25.11 -105.91
CA ILE A 85 55.08 -25.81 -104.77
C ILE A 85 54.03 -24.92 -104.07
N GLU A 86 54.25 -23.61 -103.99
CA GLU A 86 53.30 -22.68 -103.36
C GLU A 86 52.00 -22.53 -104.16
N VAL A 87 52.10 -22.60 -105.48
CA VAL A 87 50.94 -22.53 -106.40
C VAL A 87 50.19 -23.87 -106.47
N THR A 88 50.75 -24.93 -105.91
CA THR A 88 50.13 -26.25 -105.86
C THR A 88 49.03 -26.31 -104.78
N ARG A 89 47.90 -26.96 -105.07
CA ARG A 89 46.75 -27.10 -104.14
C ARG A 89 47.12 -27.68 -102.76
N GLY A 90 48.19 -28.47 -102.68
CA GLY A 90 48.62 -29.10 -101.43
C GLY A 90 49.02 -28.11 -100.31
N SER A 91 49.61 -26.95 -100.62
CA SER A 91 49.95 -25.95 -99.58
C SER A 91 48.68 -25.33 -98.99
N THR A 92 47.73 -24.95 -99.85
CA THR A 92 46.44 -24.37 -99.45
C THR A 92 45.56 -25.35 -98.68
N GLU A 93 45.50 -26.62 -99.09
CA GLU A 93 44.73 -27.67 -98.40
C GLU A 93 45.25 -27.93 -96.98
N LEU A 94 46.57 -27.97 -96.79
CA LEU A 94 47.16 -28.16 -95.47
C LEU A 94 46.94 -26.94 -94.56
N LEU A 95 47.05 -25.72 -95.09
CA LEU A 95 46.75 -24.50 -94.32
C LEU A 95 45.26 -24.40 -93.96
N GLU A 96 44.37 -24.80 -94.85
CA GLU A 96 42.93 -24.87 -94.57
C GLU A 96 42.62 -25.95 -93.53
N ALA A 97 43.31 -27.10 -93.57
CA ALA A 97 43.20 -28.13 -92.54
C ALA A 97 43.65 -27.61 -91.16
N VAL A 98 44.74 -26.84 -91.09
CA VAL A 98 45.18 -26.18 -89.84
C VAL A 98 44.11 -25.22 -89.33
N ARG A 99 43.56 -24.38 -90.20
CA ARG A 99 42.52 -23.41 -89.86
C ARG A 99 41.26 -24.12 -89.32
N ASN A 100 40.72 -25.07 -90.08
CA ASN A 100 39.47 -25.75 -89.72
C ASN A 100 39.61 -26.53 -88.41
N ARG A 101 40.74 -27.21 -88.20
CA ARG A 101 41.01 -27.92 -86.94
C ARG A 101 41.17 -26.95 -85.77
N SER A 102 41.84 -25.81 -85.99
CA SER A 102 42.02 -24.78 -84.96
C SER A 102 40.69 -24.12 -84.56
N GLU A 103 39.82 -23.83 -85.53
CA GLU A 103 38.45 -23.33 -85.28
C GLU A 103 37.62 -24.37 -84.51
N ALA A 104 37.68 -25.64 -84.91
CA ALA A 104 36.98 -26.73 -84.21
C ALA A 104 37.47 -26.93 -82.76
N PHE A 105 38.77 -26.80 -82.52
CA PHE A 105 39.35 -26.83 -81.18
C PHE A 105 38.88 -25.62 -80.35
N SER A 106 38.96 -24.40 -80.89
CA SER A 106 38.50 -23.19 -80.21
C SER A 106 37.00 -23.26 -79.83
N SER A 107 36.16 -23.75 -80.74
CA SER A 107 34.73 -23.95 -80.48
C SER A 107 34.46 -24.97 -79.38
N ALA A 108 35.26 -26.05 -79.30
CA ALA A 108 35.13 -27.04 -78.24
C ALA A 108 35.45 -26.44 -76.86
N ILE A 109 36.56 -25.69 -76.76
CA ILE A 109 36.97 -25.00 -75.53
C ILE A 109 35.91 -23.97 -75.09
N ALA A 110 35.29 -23.25 -76.04
CA ALA A 110 34.20 -22.31 -75.74
C ALA A 110 32.98 -23.02 -75.14
N GLY A 111 32.60 -24.20 -75.66
CA GLY A 111 31.48 -25.00 -75.15
C GLY A 111 31.67 -25.51 -73.71
N HIS A 112 32.91 -25.88 -73.34
CA HIS A 112 33.22 -26.29 -71.96
C HIS A 112 33.05 -25.15 -70.94
N ARG A 113 33.34 -23.91 -71.33
CA ARG A 113 33.14 -22.73 -70.48
C ARG A 113 31.66 -22.47 -70.23
N THR A 114 30.82 -22.56 -71.26
CA THR A 114 29.38 -22.30 -71.13
C THR A 114 28.71 -23.35 -70.23
N ALA A 115 29.06 -24.63 -70.39
CA ALA A 115 28.53 -25.70 -69.55
C ALA A 115 28.93 -25.53 -68.07
N SER A 116 30.17 -25.11 -67.80
CA SER A 116 30.66 -24.89 -66.44
C SER A 116 29.98 -23.69 -65.74
N VAL A 117 29.65 -22.63 -66.49
CA VAL A 117 28.95 -21.45 -65.95
C VAL A 117 27.49 -21.75 -65.61
N GLU A 118 26.82 -22.59 -66.41
CA GLU A 118 25.43 -22.99 -66.19
C GLU A 118 25.25 -23.80 -64.90
N LEU A 119 26.19 -24.71 -64.61
CA LEU A 119 26.26 -25.44 -63.34
C LEU A 119 26.48 -24.52 -62.14
N GLN A 120 27.36 -23.51 -62.26
CA GLN A 120 27.63 -22.55 -61.19
C GLN A 120 26.43 -21.65 -60.89
N ASN A 121 25.76 -21.13 -61.91
CA ASN A 121 24.57 -20.28 -61.74
C ASN A 121 23.41 -21.05 -61.09
N SER A 122 23.23 -22.32 -61.45
CA SER A 122 22.23 -23.19 -60.84
C SER A 122 22.50 -23.39 -59.35
N ALA A 123 23.76 -23.65 -58.96
CA ALA A 123 24.15 -23.79 -57.56
C ALA A 123 23.93 -22.49 -56.75
N LEU A 124 24.30 -21.33 -57.31
CA LEU A 124 24.09 -20.03 -56.65
C LEU A 124 22.61 -19.70 -56.45
N SER A 125 21.75 -20.05 -57.41
CA SER A 125 20.30 -19.81 -57.30
C SER A 125 19.67 -20.59 -56.14
N LEU A 126 20.11 -21.83 -55.92
CA LEU A 126 19.65 -22.67 -54.81
C LEU A 126 20.06 -22.09 -53.46
N VAL A 127 21.31 -21.61 -53.34
CA VAL A 127 21.81 -20.94 -52.12
C VAL A 127 20.97 -19.68 -51.81
N TRP A 128 20.70 -18.86 -52.82
CA TRP A 128 19.86 -17.65 -52.67
C TRP A 128 18.42 -17.98 -52.25
N MET A 129 17.80 -19.01 -52.83
CA MET A 129 16.45 -19.42 -52.44
C MET A 129 16.39 -19.88 -50.98
N ILE A 130 17.38 -20.66 -50.53
CA ILE A 130 17.46 -21.11 -49.13
C ILE A 130 17.68 -19.91 -48.19
N ALA A 131 18.54 -18.96 -48.56
CA ALA A 131 18.79 -17.75 -47.77
C ALA A 131 17.52 -16.89 -47.62
N VAL A 132 16.77 -16.69 -48.70
CA VAL A 132 15.51 -15.92 -48.66
C VAL A 132 14.42 -16.67 -47.89
N ALA A 133 14.29 -17.99 -48.09
CA ALA A 133 13.30 -18.81 -47.38
C ALA A 133 13.56 -18.84 -45.87
N SER A 134 14.82 -18.99 -45.46
CA SER A 134 15.20 -18.97 -44.04
C SER A 134 14.99 -17.59 -43.40
N ALA A 135 15.36 -16.51 -44.10
CA ALA A 135 15.09 -15.14 -43.63
C ALA A 135 13.58 -14.89 -43.45
N ALA A 136 12.76 -15.28 -44.44
CA ALA A 136 11.31 -15.14 -44.37
C ALA A 136 10.70 -15.94 -43.20
N LEU A 137 11.19 -17.17 -42.97
CA LEU A 137 10.76 -17.99 -41.83
C LEU A 137 11.11 -17.33 -40.49
N ILE A 138 12.33 -16.85 -40.33
CA ILE A 138 12.78 -16.17 -39.10
C ILE A 138 11.94 -14.93 -38.84
N THR A 139 11.72 -14.08 -39.85
CA THR A 139 10.89 -12.87 -39.70
C THR A 139 9.45 -13.23 -39.33
N THR A 140 8.88 -14.26 -39.95
CA THR A 140 7.51 -14.72 -39.65
C THR A 140 7.38 -15.20 -38.21
N VAL A 141 8.34 -16.02 -37.74
CA VAL A 141 8.37 -16.51 -36.35
C VAL A 141 8.56 -15.35 -35.37
N ALA A 142 9.45 -14.40 -35.67
CA ALA A 142 9.68 -13.24 -34.81
C ALA A 142 8.43 -12.35 -34.68
N VAL A 143 7.74 -12.09 -35.79
CA VAL A 143 6.47 -11.32 -35.78
C VAL A 143 5.38 -12.07 -35.02
N LEU A 144 5.26 -13.39 -35.24
CA LEU A 144 4.27 -14.22 -34.54
C LEU A 144 4.53 -14.23 -33.02
N LEU A 145 5.77 -14.47 -32.59
CA LEU A 145 6.13 -14.45 -31.18
C LEU A 145 5.94 -13.06 -30.56
N GLY A 146 6.29 -11.99 -31.28
CA GLY A 146 6.04 -10.61 -30.84
C GLY A 146 4.54 -10.34 -30.65
N PHE A 147 3.71 -10.77 -31.59
CA PHE A 147 2.25 -10.63 -31.51
C PHE A 147 1.66 -11.45 -30.34
N LEU A 148 2.08 -12.71 -30.19
CA LEU A 148 1.66 -13.57 -29.07
C LEU A 148 2.08 -12.96 -27.72
N ASN A 149 3.31 -12.49 -27.58
CA ASN A 149 3.79 -11.88 -26.34
C ASN A 149 3.01 -10.60 -26.00
N HIS A 150 2.74 -9.75 -27.01
CA HIS A 150 1.95 -8.54 -26.82
C HIS A 150 0.51 -8.86 -26.38
N ALA A 151 -0.14 -9.82 -27.05
CA ALA A 151 -1.54 -10.18 -26.77
C ALA A 151 -1.71 -10.96 -25.47
N LEU A 152 -0.79 -11.89 -25.16
CA LEU A 152 -0.90 -12.78 -24.01
C LEU A 152 -0.30 -12.19 -22.74
N VAL A 153 0.71 -11.33 -22.82
CA VAL A 153 1.44 -10.85 -21.64
C VAL A 153 1.33 -9.33 -21.49
N SER A 154 1.84 -8.57 -22.46
CA SER A 154 1.99 -7.12 -22.30
C SER A 154 0.65 -6.40 -22.12
N ARG A 155 -0.34 -6.69 -22.98
CA ARG A 155 -1.65 -6.02 -22.93
C ARG A 155 -2.41 -6.31 -21.62
N PRO A 156 -2.54 -7.57 -21.15
CA PRO A 156 -3.12 -7.89 -19.84
C PRO A 156 -2.42 -7.19 -18.66
N LEU A 157 -1.08 -7.14 -18.67
CA LEU A 157 -0.32 -6.46 -17.60
C LEU A 157 -0.58 -4.96 -17.58
N THR A 158 -0.67 -4.31 -18.74
CA THR A 158 -1.04 -2.88 -18.83
C THR A 158 -2.44 -2.66 -18.27
N GLN A 159 -3.41 -3.51 -18.62
CA GLN A 159 -4.78 -3.42 -18.08
C GLN A 159 -4.81 -3.57 -16.55
N LEU A 160 -4.07 -4.53 -15.98
CA LEU A 160 -3.97 -4.67 -14.52
C LEU A 160 -3.34 -3.44 -13.87
N CYS A 161 -2.32 -2.85 -14.49
CA CYS A 161 -1.70 -1.61 -14.01
C CYS A 161 -2.70 -0.45 -13.99
N ASP A 162 -3.45 -0.27 -15.07
CA ASP A 162 -4.46 0.79 -15.20
C ASP A 162 -5.58 0.63 -14.16
N ILE A 163 -6.08 -0.60 -13.97
CA ILE A 163 -7.10 -0.89 -12.95
C ILE A 163 -6.56 -0.60 -11.55
N THR A 164 -5.33 -1.03 -11.26
CA THR A 164 -4.69 -0.78 -9.96
C THR A 164 -4.55 0.71 -9.69
N GLN A 165 -4.16 1.50 -10.69
CA GLN A 165 -4.04 2.95 -10.57
C GLN A 165 -5.39 3.62 -10.29
N LYS A 166 -6.46 3.18 -10.95
CA LYS A 166 -7.82 3.68 -10.72
C LYS A 166 -8.35 3.30 -9.33
N LEU A 167 -8.15 2.06 -8.91
CA LEU A 167 -8.52 1.61 -7.55
C LEU A 167 -7.77 2.41 -6.47
N ALA A 168 -6.49 2.72 -6.70
CA ALA A 168 -5.71 3.57 -5.80
C ALA A 168 -6.23 5.01 -5.71
N GLN A 169 -6.90 5.50 -6.76
CA GLN A 169 -7.60 6.79 -6.76
C GLN A 169 -9.02 6.69 -6.16
N GLY A 170 -9.43 5.49 -5.74
CA GLY A 170 -10.75 5.23 -5.16
C GLY A 170 -11.86 5.04 -6.19
N ASP A 171 -11.55 4.82 -7.46
CA ASP A 171 -12.53 4.42 -8.48
C ASP A 171 -12.74 2.90 -8.42
N THR A 172 -13.88 2.47 -7.86
CA THR A 172 -14.26 1.06 -7.67
C THR A 172 -15.24 0.53 -8.72
N ASP A 173 -15.62 1.34 -9.72
CA ASP A 173 -16.57 0.96 -10.78
C ASP A 173 -15.92 0.16 -11.91
N GLN A 174 -14.60 -0.02 -11.86
CA GLN A 174 -13.85 -0.76 -12.87
C GLN A 174 -14.05 -2.27 -12.72
N SER A 175 -14.51 -2.93 -13.78
CA SER A 175 -14.64 -4.39 -13.83
C SER A 175 -13.29 -5.06 -14.05
N VAL A 176 -12.91 -6.00 -13.20
CA VAL A 176 -11.70 -6.82 -13.34
C VAL A 176 -12.01 -8.09 -14.14
N ASP A 177 -12.08 -8.00 -15.48
CA ASP A 177 -12.42 -9.15 -16.34
C ASP A 177 -11.22 -10.06 -16.63
N PHE A 178 -10.72 -10.72 -15.59
CA PHE A 178 -9.63 -11.70 -15.69
C PHE A 178 -10.00 -13.11 -15.19
N GLY A 179 -11.22 -13.30 -14.67
CA GLY A 179 -11.64 -14.54 -13.99
C GLY A 179 -11.69 -15.80 -14.85
N LYS A 180 -11.63 -15.69 -16.19
CA LYS A 180 -11.56 -16.85 -17.10
C LYS A 180 -10.14 -17.33 -17.38
N ARG A 181 -9.13 -16.57 -16.93
CA ARG A 181 -7.72 -16.86 -17.21
C ARG A 181 -7.13 -17.67 -16.06
N SER A 182 -6.47 -18.78 -16.38
CA SER A 182 -5.98 -19.76 -15.38
C SER A 182 -4.47 -19.67 -15.10
N ASP A 183 -3.83 -18.56 -15.41
CA ASP A 183 -2.40 -18.34 -15.16
C ASP A 183 -2.16 -17.30 -14.05
N GLU A 184 -0.91 -16.89 -13.87
CA GLU A 184 -0.50 -15.93 -12.86
C GLU A 184 -1.17 -14.56 -13.06
N ILE A 185 -1.36 -14.14 -14.31
CA ILE A 185 -2.05 -12.88 -14.64
C ILE A 185 -3.52 -12.97 -14.24
N GLY A 186 -4.18 -14.11 -14.49
CA GLY A 186 -5.53 -14.37 -14.02
C GLY A 186 -5.64 -14.34 -12.49
N SER A 187 -4.66 -14.94 -11.80
CA SER A 187 -4.59 -14.94 -10.33
C SER A 187 -4.42 -13.53 -9.75
N MET A 188 -3.59 -12.69 -10.39
CA MET A 188 -3.46 -11.28 -10.02
C MET A 188 -4.78 -10.51 -10.23
N GLY A 189 -5.50 -10.78 -11.32
CA GLY A 189 -6.82 -10.20 -11.56
C GLY A 189 -7.83 -10.58 -10.48
N LEU A 190 -7.88 -11.86 -10.07
CA LEU A 190 -8.74 -12.30 -8.97
C LEU A 190 -8.40 -11.62 -7.64
N ALA A 191 -7.10 -11.48 -7.34
CA ALA A 191 -6.66 -10.76 -6.15
C ALA A 191 -7.06 -9.27 -6.18
N LEU A 192 -7.01 -8.64 -7.36
CA LEU A 192 -7.43 -7.26 -7.55
C LEU A 192 -8.94 -7.07 -7.40
N ASP A 193 -9.74 -8.07 -7.78
CA ASP A 193 -11.19 -8.07 -7.57
C ASP A 193 -11.53 -8.16 -6.06
N VAL A 194 -10.84 -9.04 -5.32
CA VAL A 194 -10.96 -9.10 -3.85
C VAL A 194 -10.51 -7.77 -3.20
N PHE A 195 -9.47 -7.13 -3.73
CA PHE A 195 -9.02 -5.83 -3.24
C PHE A 195 -10.07 -4.74 -3.48
N ARG A 196 -10.67 -4.70 -4.67
CA ARG A 196 -11.79 -3.81 -5.00
C ARG A 196 -12.98 -4.02 -4.06
N ASP A 197 -13.38 -5.27 -3.83
CA ASP A 197 -14.49 -5.60 -2.93
C ASP A 197 -14.22 -5.14 -1.49
N ASN A 198 -12.98 -5.30 -1.00
CA ASN A 198 -12.58 -4.79 0.29
C ASN A 198 -12.63 -3.26 0.36
N LEU A 199 -12.21 -2.54 -0.69
CA LEU A 199 -12.33 -1.08 -0.75
C LEU A 199 -13.79 -0.61 -0.68
N ILE A 200 -14.70 -1.28 -1.40
CA ILE A 200 -16.13 -1.00 -1.35
C ILE A 200 -16.67 -1.24 0.07
N ARG A 201 -16.33 -2.38 0.65
CA ARG A 201 -16.75 -2.75 2.01
C ARG A 201 -16.23 -1.77 3.06
N THR A 202 -14.96 -1.36 2.98
CA THR A 202 -14.38 -0.37 3.90
C THR A 202 -15.11 0.97 3.79
N ARG A 203 -15.41 1.46 2.58
CA ARG A 203 -16.22 2.68 2.41
C ARG A 203 -17.62 2.55 3.02
N GLN A 204 -18.27 1.41 2.85
CA GLN A 204 -19.58 1.16 3.48
C GLN A 204 -19.48 1.19 5.00
N LEU A 205 -18.49 0.51 5.57
CA LEU A 205 -18.25 0.51 7.02
C LEU A 205 -17.92 1.90 7.57
N GLU A 206 -17.16 2.71 6.82
CA GLU A 206 -16.89 4.10 7.19
C GLU A 206 -18.16 4.96 7.17
N ALA A 207 -19.02 4.78 6.17
CA ALA A 207 -20.31 5.47 6.09
C ALA A 207 -21.24 5.06 7.26
N ASP A 208 -21.35 3.77 7.54
CA ASP A 208 -22.15 3.23 8.65
C ASP A 208 -21.61 3.72 10.00
N THR A 209 -20.29 3.72 10.19
CA THR A 209 -19.65 4.22 11.42
C THR A 209 -19.90 5.71 11.61
N SER A 210 -19.83 6.50 10.53
CA SER A 210 -20.14 7.92 10.57
C SER A 210 -21.60 8.16 10.98
N GLN A 211 -22.53 7.37 10.43
CA GLN A 211 -23.95 7.46 10.77
C GLN A 211 -24.21 7.06 12.23
N HIS A 212 -23.64 5.95 12.70
CA HIS A 212 -23.72 5.54 14.10
C HIS A 212 -23.13 6.57 15.07
N ARG A 213 -22.04 7.25 14.69
CA ARG A 213 -21.47 8.32 15.51
C ARG A 213 -22.43 9.51 15.62
N LEU A 214 -23.06 9.92 14.52
CA LEU A 214 -24.06 10.99 14.51
C LEU A 214 -25.28 10.62 15.37
N ASP A 215 -25.76 9.39 15.26
CA ASP A 215 -26.89 8.89 16.05
C ASP A 215 -26.55 8.82 17.55
N ALA A 216 -25.34 8.36 17.90
CA ALA A 216 -24.86 8.31 19.28
C ALA A 216 -24.67 9.72 19.88
N GLU A 217 -24.14 10.67 19.11
CA GLU A 217 -24.03 12.08 19.53
C GLU A 217 -25.42 12.69 19.78
N ARG A 218 -26.38 12.39 18.91
CA ARG A 218 -27.77 12.82 19.07
C ARG A 218 -28.39 12.22 20.34
N GLN A 219 -28.28 10.91 20.54
CA GLN A 219 -28.82 10.23 21.72
C GLN A 219 -28.19 10.79 23.01
N LYS A 220 -26.87 10.99 23.04
CA LYS A 220 -26.19 11.59 24.18
C LYS A 220 -26.69 13.00 24.50
N ARG A 221 -27.03 13.79 23.47
CA ARG A 221 -27.61 15.12 23.66
C ARG A 221 -29.01 15.03 24.27
N GLU A 222 -29.86 14.15 23.75
CA GLU A 222 -31.21 13.92 24.27
C GLU A 222 -31.18 13.43 25.74
N GLU A 223 -30.28 12.50 26.08
CA GLU A 223 -30.09 12.04 27.47
C GLU A 223 -29.61 13.16 28.40
N MET A 224 -28.69 14.02 27.93
CA MET A 224 -28.18 15.14 28.72
C MET A 224 -29.24 16.23 28.95
N GLU A 225 -30.08 16.50 27.95
CA GLU A 225 -31.24 17.40 28.09
C GLU A 225 -32.23 16.85 29.13
N GLN A 226 -32.48 15.54 29.14
CA GLN A 226 -33.36 14.91 30.13
C GLN A 226 -32.79 14.98 31.55
N VAL A 227 -31.51 14.67 31.74
CA VAL A 227 -30.84 14.80 33.04
C VAL A 227 -30.88 16.24 33.56
N ALA A 228 -30.67 17.22 32.68
CA ALA A 228 -30.76 18.64 33.05
C ALA A 228 -32.18 19.01 33.50
N SER A 229 -33.21 18.55 32.78
CA SER A 229 -34.62 18.78 33.14
C SER A 229 -34.99 18.13 34.48
N ASP A 230 -34.56 16.89 34.73
CA ASP A 230 -34.83 16.19 35.99
C ASP A 230 -34.12 16.84 37.17
N PHE A 231 -32.88 17.32 36.96
CA PHE A 231 -32.15 18.09 37.95
C PHE A 231 -32.88 19.41 38.29
N GLU A 232 -33.34 20.14 37.28
CA GLU A 232 -34.11 21.39 37.46
C GLU A 232 -35.39 21.14 38.27
N ALA A 233 -36.16 20.10 37.92
CA ALA A 233 -37.38 19.71 38.65
C ALA A 233 -37.10 19.32 40.11
N THR A 234 -36.01 18.59 40.35
CA THR A 234 -35.60 18.18 41.70
C THR A 234 -35.19 19.40 42.54
N VAL A 235 -34.41 20.32 41.97
CA VAL A 235 -33.99 21.56 42.66
C VAL A 235 -35.18 22.44 42.99
N MET A 236 -36.17 22.56 42.09
CA MET A 236 -37.42 23.27 42.38
C MET A 236 -38.16 22.64 43.55
N THR A 237 -38.32 21.30 43.55
CA THR A 237 -39.00 20.57 44.64
C THR A 237 -38.30 20.76 45.99
N ILE A 238 -36.97 20.66 46.03
CA ILE A 238 -36.18 20.90 47.26
C ILE A 238 -36.33 22.35 47.72
N SER A 239 -36.34 23.30 46.80
CA SER A 239 -36.51 24.72 47.13
C SER A 239 -37.88 24.99 47.74
N ASP A 240 -38.95 24.40 47.19
CA ASP A 240 -40.30 24.47 47.73
C ASP A 240 -40.39 23.86 49.14
N GLU A 241 -39.73 22.72 49.37
CA GLU A 241 -39.67 22.07 50.68
C GLU A 241 -38.91 22.92 51.71
N ILE A 242 -37.80 23.56 51.31
CA ILE A 242 -37.06 24.52 52.15
C ILE A 242 -37.94 25.72 52.51
N ILE A 243 -38.69 26.28 51.56
CA ILE A 243 -39.62 27.39 51.83
C ILE A 243 -40.67 26.97 52.87
N ALA A 244 -41.26 25.79 52.72
CA ALA A 244 -42.23 25.26 53.68
C ALA A 244 -41.61 25.03 55.08
N MET A 245 -40.39 24.50 55.15
CA MET A 245 -39.66 24.33 56.42
C MET A 245 -39.35 25.67 57.09
N LEU A 246 -38.97 26.70 56.32
CA LEU A 246 -38.72 28.05 56.84
C LEU A 246 -40.00 28.69 57.38
N ASP A 247 -41.13 28.52 56.71
CA ASP A 247 -42.44 28.98 57.21
C ASP A 247 -42.82 28.28 58.52
N GLN A 248 -42.59 26.97 58.62
CA GLN A 248 -42.84 26.22 59.85
C GLN A 248 -41.91 26.65 61.00
N LEU A 249 -40.62 26.90 60.70
CA LEU A 249 -39.66 27.41 61.68
C LEU A 249 -40.07 28.80 62.18
N ASN A 250 -40.49 29.68 61.26
CA ASN A 250 -40.98 31.02 61.59
C ASN A 250 -42.20 30.94 62.52
N GLY A 251 -43.19 30.10 62.19
CA GLY A 251 -44.36 29.88 63.04
C GLY A 251 -44.03 29.29 64.42
N SER A 252 -43.06 28.36 64.48
CA SER A 252 -42.57 27.80 65.74
C SER A 252 -41.85 28.84 66.60
N SER A 253 -41.07 29.73 65.97
CA SER A 253 -40.37 30.82 66.64
C SER A 253 -41.34 31.86 67.21
N THR A 254 -42.39 32.22 66.45
CA THR A 254 -43.50 33.05 66.95
C THR A 254 -44.18 32.40 68.15
N SER A 255 -44.51 31.11 68.07
CA SER A 255 -45.14 30.38 69.17
C SER A 255 -44.25 30.33 70.43
N LEU A 256 -42.93 30.14 70.26
CA LEU A 256 -41.98 30.18 71.37
C LEU A 256 -41.93 31.56 72.02
N SER A 257 -41.98 32.62 71.22
CA SER A 257 -42.05 34.01 71.71
C SER A 257 -43.32 34.25 72.52
N ASP A 258 -44.47 33.74 72.06
CA ASP A 258 -45.74 33.86 72.77
C ASP A 258 -45.71 33.09 74.10
N ILE A 259 -45.20 31.86 74.10
CA ILE A 259 -45.02 31.05 75.32
C ILE A 259 -44.09 31.75 76.31
N ALA A 260 -42.98 32.34 75.84
CA ALA A 260 -42.06 33.08 76.71
C ALA A 260 -42.74 34.30 77.34
N ASN A 261 -43.53 35.06 76.58
CA ASN A 261 -44.32 36.18 77.09
C ASN A 261 -45.34 35.72 78.14
N GLN A 262 -46.08 34.64 77.86
CA GLN A 262 -47.07 34.09 78.80
C GLN A 262 -46.41 33.54 80.07
N THR A 263 -45.25 32.90 79.95
CA THR A 263 -44.46 32.43 81.10
C THR A 263 -44.02 33.61 81.97
N ASN A 264 -43.63 34.72 81.35
CA ASN A 264 -43.28 35.95 82.06
C ASN A 264 -44.48 36.54 82.82
N GLU A 265 -45.66 36.59 82.20
CA GLU A 265 -46.90 37.01 82.86
C GLU A 265 -47.27 36.10 84.06
N GLN A 266 -47.16 34.79 83.88
CA GLN A 266 -47.39 33.83 84.96
C GLN A 266 -46.38 33.99 86.10
N ALA A 267 -45.10 34.20 85.79
CA ALA A 267 -44.06 34.44 86.80
C ALA A 267 -44.36 35.69 87.62
N VAL A 268 -44.84 36.77 86.98
CA VAL A 268 -45.31 37.99 87.68
C VAL A 268 -46.49 37.67 88.59
N SER A 269 -47.48 36.91 88.12
CA SER A 269 -48.63 36.51 88.94
C SER A 269 -48.23 35.63 90.14
N VAL A 270 -47.30 34.69 89.94
CA VAL A 270 -46.78 33.83 91.03
C VAL A 270 -46.00 34.66 92.04
N SER A 271 -45.17 35.61 91.59
CA SER A 271 -44.46 36.53 92.48
C SER A 271 -45.43 37.31 93.37
N ALA A 272 -46.49 37.88 92.78
CA ALA A 272 -47.52 38.59 93.53
C ALA A 272 -48.23 37.68 94.56
N ALA A 273 -48.55 36.43 94.18
CA ALA A 273 -49.15 35.47 95.10
C ALA A 273 -48.19 35.07 96.24
N ALA A 274 -46.89 34.92 95.96
CA ALA A 274 -45.86 34.62 96.96
C ALA A 274 -45.64 35.79 97.94
N GLU A 275 -45.65 37.04 97.45
CA GLU A 275 -45.63 38.24 98.31
C GLU A 275 -46.84 38.26 99.25
N GLN A 276 -48.04 38.01 98.73
CA GLN A 276 -49.25 37.93 99.53
C GLN A 276 -49.20 36.81 100.58
N ALA A 277 -48.72 35.62 100.20
CA ALA A 277 -48.53 34.51 101.14
C ALA A 277 -47.54 34.87 102.25
N THR A 278 -46.45 35.58 101.92
CA THR A 278 -45.47 36.07 102.91
C THR A 278 -46.11 37.06 103.88
N THR A 279 -46.96 37.98 103.40
CA THR A 279 -47.75 38.88 104.26
C THR A 279 -48.67 38.11 105.21
N ASN A 280 -49.33 37.07 104.72
CA ASN A 280 -50.19 36.22 105.55
C ASN A 280 -49.39 35.47 106.62
N VAL A 281 -48.24 34.89 106.26
CA VAL A 281 -47.34 34.21 107.22
C VAL A 281 -46.85 35.18 108.30
N ASN A 282 -46.47 36.41 107.94
CA ASN A 282 -46.09 37.43 108.92
C ASN A 282 -47.25 37.79 109.86
N THR A 283 -48.47 37.87 109.33
CA THR A 283 -49.68 38.13 110.13
C THR A 283 -49.95 36.99 111.12
N VAL A 284 -49.83 35.74 110.67
CA VAL A 284 -49.95 34.55 111.53
C VAL A 284 -48.84 34.52 112.59
N ALA A 285 -47.62 34.89 112.24
CA ALA A 285 -46.52 35.00 113.19
C ALA A 285 -46.84 36.03 114.29
N SER A 286 -47.29 37.23 113.92
CA SER A 286 -47.74 38.25 114.88
C SER A 286 -48.90 37.78 115.76
N ALA A 287 -49.90 37.10 115.19
CA ALA A 287 -51.00 36.53 115.96
C ALA A 287 -50.54 35.43 116.93
N THR A 288 -49.54 34.63 116.53
CA THR A 288 -48.94 33.59 117.37
C THR A 288 -48.10 34.20 118.51
N GLU A 289 -47.41 35.31 118.25
CA GLU A 289 -46.72 36.11 119.28
C GLU A 289 -47.70 36.70 120.30
N GLU A 290 -48.81 37.28 119.83
CA GLU A 290 -49.89 37.77 120.72
C GLU A 290 -50.53 36.66 121.54
N LEU A 291 -50.83 35.50 120.92
CA LEU A 291 -51.31 34.32 121.63
C LEU A 291 -50.33 33.87 122.72
N SER A 292 -49.03 33.84 122.41
CA SER A 292 -47.98 33.48 123.38
C SER A 292 -47.88 34.50 124.52
N ALA A 293 -48.09 35.79 124.25
CA ALA A 293 -48.20 36.82 125.28
C ALA A 293 -49.45 36.62 126.15
N SER A 294 -50.60 36.32 125.55
CA SER A 294 -51.85 36.02 126.25
C SER A 294 -51.73 34.79 127.15
N ILE A 295 -51.12 33.70 126.68
CA ILE A 295 -50.85 32.51 127.50
C ILE A 295 -49.96 32.83 128.70
N ARG A 296 -48.92 33.67 128.52
CA ARG A 296 -48.08 34.14 129.64
C ARG A 296 -48.89 34.96 130.66
N ALA A 297 -49.76 35.84 130.18
CA ALA A 297 -50.65 36.63 131.05
C ALA A 297 -51.67 35.77 131.81
N ILE A 298 -52.29 34.79 131.13
CA ILE A 298 -53.20 33.82 131.74
C ILE A 298 -52.47 33.00 132.80
N THR A 299 -51.24 32.54 132.51
CA THR A 299 -50.41 31.79 133.46
C THR A 299 -50.12 32.62 134.71
N GLU A 300 -49.80 33.91 134.56
CA GLU A 300 -49.59 34.82 135.69
C GLU A 300 -50.87 35.11 136.48
N GLN A 301 -52.01 35.24 135.80
CA GLN A 301 -53.31 35.44 136.43
C GLN A 301 -53.79 34.19 137.18
N VAL A 302 -53.50 32.99 136.67
CA VAL A 302 -53.72 31.72 137.37
C VAL A 302 -52.82 31.63 138.61
N ARG A 303 -51.54 32.02 138.51
CA ARG A 303 -50.61 32.08 139.64
C ARG A 303 -51.12 33.02 140.74
N THR A 304 -51.58 34.21 140.36
CA THR A 304 -52.15 35.18 141.30
C THR A 304 -53.44 34.67 141.95
N SER A 305 -54.29 34.01 141.17
CA SER A 305 -55.53 33.40 141.70
C SER A 305 -55.23 32.29 142.72
N SER A 306 -54.21 31.45 142.48
CA SER A 306 -53.72 30.46 143.45
C SER A 306 -53.12 31.10 144.70
N GLU A 307 -52.37 32.20 144.59
CA GLU A 307 -51.87 32.95 145.75
C GLU A 307 -53.02 33.54 146.59
N ILE A 308 -54.04 34.11 145.95
CA ILE A 308 -55.24 34.64 146.64
C ILE A 308 -55.97 33.51 147.37
N ALA A 309 -56.18 32.36 146.72
CA ALA A 309 -56.81 31.21 147.33
C ALA A 309 -56.02 30.71 148.56
N SER A 310 -54.69 30.62 148.44
CA SER A 310 -53.80 30.26 149.56
C SER A 310 -53.86 31.28 150.70
N LYS A 311 -53.87 32.59 150.41
CA LYS A 311 -54.04 33.64 151.44
C LYS A 311 -55.41 33.57 152.11
N ALA A 312 -56.47 33.30 151.36
CA ALA A 312 -57.82 33.14 151.90
C ALA A 312 -57.90 31.92 152.85
N GLU A 313 -57.23 30.82 152.52
CA GLU A 313 -57.13 29.63 153.38
C GLU A 313 -56.41 29.96 154.71
N VAL A 314 -55.30 30.70 154.65
CA VAL A 314 -54.60 31.19 155.85
C VAL A 314 -55.50 32.10 156.71
N GLU A 315 -56.28 32.98 156.09
CA GLU A 315 -57.16 33.90 156.82
C GLU A 315 -58.38 33.19 157.45
N VAL A 316 -58.92 32.17 156.79
CA VAL A 316 -59.94 31.27 157.38
C VAL A 316 -59.37 30.54 158.61
N GLY A 317 -58.09 30.16 158.57
CA GLY A 317 -57.36 29.61 159.72
C GLY A 317 -57.31 30.59 160.90
N ARG A 318 -56.90 31.85 160.67
CA ARG A 318 -56.89 32.91 161.69
C ARG A 318 -58.27 33.21 162.27
N SER A 319 -59.31 33.22 161.43
CA SER A 319 -60.69 33.44 161.88
C SER A 319 -61.19 32.31 162.80
N SER A 320 -60.83 31.06 162.50
CA SER A 320 -61.18 29.92 163.37
C SER A 320 -60.53 30.01 164.76
N GLU A 321 -59.29 30.53 164.83
CA GLU A 321 -58.58 30.74 166.10
C GLU A 321 -59.21 31.88 166.93
N ALA A 322 -59.63 32.97 166.27
CA ALA A 322 -60.33 34.08 166.93
C ALA A 322 -61.71 33.68 167.50
N VAL A 323 -62.45 32.80 166.83
CA VAL A 323 -63.75 32.31 167.34
C VAL A 323 -63.58 31.39 168.57
N GLY A 324 -62.48 30.65 168.66
CA GLY A 324 -62.16 29.82 169.83
C GLY A 324 -61.96 30.63 171.12
N THR A 325 -61.30 31.79 171.02
CA THR A 325 -60.98 32.63 172.20
C THR A 325 -62.20 33.36 172.78
N VAL A 326 -63.20 33.69 171.95
CA VAL A 326 -64.46 34.31 172.42
C VAL A 326 -65.34 33.34 173.22
N SER A 327 -65.24 32.02 172.96
CA SER A 327 -66.00 31.02 173.72
C SER A 327 -65.45 30.75 175.13
N GLY A 328 -64.16 31.02 175.38
CA GLY A 328 -63.54 30.85 176.71
C GLY A 328 -63.97 31.90 177.74
N LEU A 329 -64.20 33.14 177.30
CA LEU A 329 -64.51 34.28 178.20
C LEU A 329 -65.94 34.25 178.78
N ARG A 330 -66.87 33.49 178.20
CA ARG A 330 -68.28 33.46 178.64
C ARG A 330 -68.54 32.62 179.90
N LYS A 331 -67.60 31.80 180.37
CA LYS A 331 -67.76 30.99 181.59
C LYS A 331 -67.32 31.68 182.90
N LEU A 332 -66.75 32.90 182.84
CA LEU A 332 -66.24 33.61 184.03
C LEU A 332 -67.23 34.58 184.72
N VAL A 333 -68.48 34.72 184.26
CA VAL A 333 -69.39 35.80 184.74
C VAL A 333 -70.66 35.32 185.48
N ARG A 334 -70.77 34.06 185.91
CA ARG A 334 -71.86 33.67 186.83
C ARG A 334 -71.37 32.83 188.01
N LEU A 335 -71.46 33.44 189.20
CA LEU A 335 -71.51 32.89 190.57
C LEU A 335 -70.22 33.00 191.43
N CYS A 336 -70.04 34.20 191.99
CA CYS A 336 -69.69 34.43 193.41
C CYS A 336 -71.03 34.62 194.18
N PRO A 337 -71.08 34.50 195.52
CA PRO A 337 -72.08 33.77 196.34
C PRO A 337 -73.55 34.16 196.19
#